data_AF-A0AAD5F5S3-F1
#
_entry.id   AF-A0AAD5F5S3-F1
#
_cell.length_a   1.000
_cell.length_b   1.000
_cell.length_c   1.000
_cell.angle_alpha   90.00
_cell.angle_beta   90.00
_cell.angle_gamma   90.00
#
_symmetry.space_group_name_H-M   'P 1'
#
loop_
_entity.id
_entity.type
_entity.pdbx_description
1 polymer ?
#
loop_
_entity_poly.entity_id
_entity_poly.type
_entity_poly.pdbx_seq_one_letter_code
_entity_poly.pdbx_strand_id
1 'polypeptide(L)'
;MAASHTNEKLRSAKLHMLRTKKFSIGKKEPNPLTLDLHHAVTSLSAELYQKDIHFLMELIQNAEDNEYKKGVELTLEFVLTKKDITGTGAPATLLVFNNEVGFSRKNIDSICSIGRSKKKGKRQQGFIGEKGIGFKSVFLVSSQPHIFSNRYWVRFNEEPNQDCGIGYVVPEWVSGKPHLSSICDVYGVNKILPTTTFILPLKPDKVEAVRAQLSEHHPEILLFLSKVKRLYVRGCDPEEADDVSTISIFSETEHMDLSDERANSRVVQLSVKEKKCDTELCKYYLWREAFPVKPGNQVSIRMDVEKWVITLAFPFGERLRRGMSSVGIFAFLPTAMVTNFPFVIQADFILASSRESILLDNVWNLGILDCVPSAFVNAFQSCVRELQLFPSVDQTFQFLPAQDSAIPVFNNLRESIKTSLRCLRIVPSEIFSGKSCLFITPEQAVRVLPKFRDLVLQMESEGAISSNLSSLDKRRKLGIVYNC
;
A
#
# COMPACT_ATOMS: atom_id res chain seq x y z
N MET A 1 -19.89 -0.40 -40.67
CA MET A 1 -18.52 -0.87 -41.02
C MET A 1 -17.51 0.26 -41.26
N ALA A 2 -17.87 1.40 -41.85
CA ALA A 2 -16.92 2.50 -42.12
C ALA A 2 -16.21 3.08 -40.88
N ALA A 3 -16.89 3.23 -39.74
CA ALA A 3 -16.29 3.77 -38.51
C ALA A 3 -15.24 2.84 -37.85
N SER A 4 -15.24 1.55 -38.17
CA SER A 4 -14.23 0.59 -37.70
C SER A 4 -12.92 0.76 -38.48
N HIS A 5 -13.02 0.88 -39.79
CA HIS A 5 -11.88 0.93 -40.70
C HIS A 5 -11.08 2.25 -40.59
N THR A 6 -11.74 3.38 -40.37
CA THR A 6 -11.09 4.68 -40.15
C THR A 6 -10.28 4.69 -38.84
N ASN A 7 -10.73 3.93 -37.83
CA ASN A 7 -10.07 3.82 -36.55
C ASN A 7 -8.82 2.92 -36.57
N GLU A 8 -8.78 1.89 -37.42
CA GLU A 8 -7.58 1.05 -37.61
C GLU A 8 -6.46 1.79 -38.33
N LYS A 9 -6.77 2.51 -39.42
CA LYS A 9 -5.78 3.31 -40.16
C LYS A 9 -5.11 4.36 -39.27
N LEU A 10 -5.88 5.02 -38.40
CA LEU A 10 -5.37 6.04 -37.49
C LEU A 10 -4.47 5.46 -36.37
N ARG A 11 -4.75 4.23 -35.91
CA ARG A 11 -3.90 3.51 -34.94
C ARG A 11 -2.56 3.14 -35.56
N SER A 12 -2.60 2.52 -36.74
CA SER A 12 -1.41 2.08 -37.48
C SER A 12 -0.46 3.25 -37.76
N ALA A 13 -1.00 4.38 -38.23
CA ALA A 13 -0.21 5.58 -38.53
C ALA A 13 0.54 6.15 -37.30
N LYS A 14 -0.09 6.14 -36.11
CA LYS A 14 0.52 6.66 -34.89
C LYS A 14 1.63 5.78 -34.34
N LEU A 15 1.45 4.46 -34.31
CA LEU A 15 2.53 3.56 -33.89
C LEU A 15 3.69 3.61 -34.90
N HIS A 16 3.38 3.67 -36.19
CA HIS A 16 4.39 3.81 -37.23
C HIS A 16 5.25 5.06 -37.02
N MET A 17 4.64 6.19 -36.64
CA MET A 17 5.37 7.42 -36.34
C MET A 17 6.28 7.28 -35.09
N LEU A 18 5.84 6.58 -34.04
CA LEU A 18 6.69 6.31 -32.87
C LEU A 18 7.89 5.42 -33.24
N ARG A 19 7.64 4.32 -33.97
CA ARG A 19 8.66 3.38 -34.43
C ARG A 19 9.75 4.08 -35.26
N THR A 20 9.34 4.92 -36.21
CA THR A 20 10.27 5.60 -37.13
C THR A 20 11.00 6.81 -36.51
N LYS A 21 10.30 7.67 -35.76
CA LYS A 21 10.91 8.91 -35.21
C LYS A 21 11.71 8.70 -33.94
N LYS A 22 11.24 7.83 -33.04
CA LYS A 22 11.85 7.64 -31.70
C LYS A 22 12.94 6.57 -31.71
N PHE A 23 12.73 5.50 -32.47
CA PHE A 23 13.60 4.31 -32.47
C PHE A 23 14.32 4.08 -33.80
N SER A 24 14.13 4.94 -34.79
CA SER A 24 14.74 4.82 -36.12
C SER A 24 14.45 3.49 -36.84
N ILE A 25 13.40 2.77 -36.44
CA ILE A 25 12.98 1.51 -37.06
C ILE A 25 12.65 1.73 -38.55
N GLY A 26 13.26 0.93 -39.43
CA GLY A 26 13.10 1.01 -40.89
C GLY A 26 13.99 2.04 -41.59
N LYS A 27 14.94 2.68 -40.89
CA LYS A 27 16.03 3.45 -41.51
C LYS A 27 17.22 2.53 -41.80
N LYS A 28 18.01 2.86 -42.83
CA LYS A 28 19.12 2.02 -43.32
C LYS A 28 20.30 1.91 -42.35
N GLU A 29 20.42 2.80 -41.37
CA GLU A 29 21.56 2.82 -40.44
C GLU A 29 21.08 2.56 -38.99
N PRO A 30 21.59 1.50 -38.33
CA PRO A 30 21.33 1.26 -36.92
C PRO A 30 22.05 2.30 -36.06
N ASN A 31 21.36 2.87 -35.08
CA ASN A 31 21.98 3.85 -34.18
C ASN A 31 22.95 3.12 -33.22
N PRO A 32 24.24 3.49 -33.14
CA PRO A 32 25.22 2.79 -32.32
C PRO A 32 24.97 2.91 -30.80
N LEU A 33 24.33 3.99 -30.33
CA LEU A 33 23.98 4.20 -28.91
C LEU A 33 22.88 3.27 -28.40
N THR A 34 22.34 2.47 -29.30
CA THR A 34 21.13 1.70 -29.07
C THR A 34 21.41 0.41 -28.32
N LEU A 35 22.60 -0.15 -28.53
CA LEU A 35 23.13 -1.29 -27.77
C LEU A 35 23.44 -0.87 -26.32
N ASP A 36 24.11 0.27 -26.12
CA ASP A 36 24.38 0.82 -24.79
C ASP A 36 23.08 1.11 -24.02
N LEU A 37 22.06 1.61 -24.71
CA LEU A 37 20.74 1.82 -24.13
C LEU A 37 20.08 0.50 -23.72
N HIS A 38 20.20 -0.55 -24.54
CA HIS A 38 19.70 -1.87 -24.21
C HIS A 38 20.38 -2.40 -22.94
N HIS A 39 21.72 -2.38 -22.88
CA HIS A 39 22.48 -2.79 -21.70
C HIS A 39 22.08 -1.98 -20.45
N ALA A 40 21.93 -0.66 -20.57
CA ALA A 40 21.50 0.18 -19.45
C ALA A 40 20.11 -0.19 -18.94
N VAL A 41 19.15 -0.51 -19.82
CA VAL A 41 17.80 -0.93 -19.42
C VAL A 41 17.83 -2.31 -18.78
N THR A 42 18.59 -3.25 -19.33
CA THR A 42 18.77 -4.59 -18.77
C THR A 42 19.36 -4.51 -17.37
N SER A 43 20.46 -3.77 -17.19
CA SER A 43 21.10 -3.57 -15.88
C SER A 43 20.16 -2.87 -14.90
N LEU A 44 19.47 -1.79 -15.31
CA LEU A 44 18.48 -1.13 -14.44
C LEU A 44 17.33 -2.06 -14.06
N SER A 45 16.86 -2.91 -14.98
CA SER A 45 15.78 -3.85 -14.70
C SER A 45 16.23 -5.02 -13.81
N ALA A 46 17.51 -5.39 -13.84
CA ALA A 46 18.05 -6.46 -13.01
C ALA A 46 18.51 -5.95 -11.62
N GLU A 47 19.20 -4.82 -11.56
CA GLU A 47 19.80 -4.28 -10.33
C GLU A 47 18.79 -3.58 -9.42
N LEU A 48 17.76 -2.92 -9.98
CA LEU A 48 16.74 -2.24 -9.17
C LEU A 48 15.71 -3.18 -8.57
N TYR A 49 15.67 -4.43 -9.02
CA TYR A 49 14.62 -5.38 -8.67
C TYR A 49 15.20 -6.76 -8.35
N GLN A 50 15.98 -6.81 -7.27
CA GLN A 50 16.64 -8.05 -6.80
C GLN A 50 15.67 -9.11 -6.25
N LYS A 51 14.42 -8.74 -5.92
CA LYS A 51 13.36 -9.67 -5.52
C LYS A 51 12.16 -9.60 -6.43
N ASP A 52 11.59 -10.78 -6.69
CA ASP A 52 10.42 -10.96 -7.53
C ASP A 52 9.18 -10.19 -6.99
N ILE A 53 9.15 -9.74 -5.73
CA ILE A 53 7.98 -9.11 -5.08
C ILE A 53 7.67 -7.71 -5.66
N HIS A 54 8.65 -7.05 -6.27
CA HIS A 54 8.50 -5.65 -6.66
C HIS A 54 7.60 -5.42 -7.87
N PHE A 55 7.44 -6.38 -8.79
CA PHE A 55 6.66 -6.12 -10.00
C PHE A 55 5.17 -5.94 -9.69
N LEU A 56 4.64 -6.71 -8.73
CA LEU A 56 3.25 -6.61 -8.31
C LEU A 56 2.97 -5.22 -7.70
N MET A 57 3.85 -4.78 -6.81
CA MET A 57 3.76 -3.47 -6.17
C MET A 57 3.77 -2.34 -7.20
N GLU A 58 4.59 -2.44 -8.25
CA GLU A 58 4.61 -1.48 -9.36
C GLU A 58 3.31 -1.53 -10.20
N LEU A 59 2.70 -2.71 -10.40
CA LEU A 59 1.41 -2.83 -11.08
C LEU A 59 0.26 -2.21 -10.26
N ILE A 60 0.26 -2.41 -8.94
CA ILE A 60 -0.70 -1.76 -8.03
C ILE A 60 -0.51 -0.24 -8.06
N GLN A 61 0.73 0.26 -8.02
CA GLN A 61 1.01 1.69 -8.18
C GLN A 61 0.55 2.24 -9.52
N ASN A 62 0.75 1.49 -10.61
CA ASN A 62 0.27 1.90 -11.92
C ASN A 62 -1.25 2.00 -11.95
N ALA A 63 -1.96 1.06 -11.30
CA ALA A 63 -3.41 1.12 -11.16
C ALA A 63 -3.85 2.34 -10.33
N GLU A 64 -3.21 2.59 -9.18
CA GLU A 64 -3.49 3.75 -8.33
C GLU A 64 -3.28 5.08 -9.07
N ASP A 65 -2.27 5.15 -9.95
CA ASP A 65 -1.96 6.34 -10.73
C ASP A 65 -2.87 6.53 -11.95
N ASN A 66 -3.74 5.58 -12.29
CA ASN A 66 -4.59 5.65 -13.47
C ASN A 66 -5.78 6.62 -13.29
N GLU A 67 -6.44 6.91 -14.41
CA GLU A 67 -7.66 7.70 -14.48
C GLU A 67 -8.88 6.79 -14.54
N TYR A 68 -9.92 7.13 -13.78
CA TYR A 68 -11.14 6.33 -13.67
C TYR A 68 -12.37 7.19 -13.89
N LYS A 69 -13.45 6.57 -14.38
CA LYS A 69 -14.74 7.27 -14.53
C LYS A 69 -15.33 7.56 -13.15
N LYS A 70 -16.05 8.68 -13.02
CA LYS A 70 -16.75 9.04 -11.78
C LYS A 70 -17.79 7.98 -11.42
N GLY A 71 -17.87 7.63 -10.13
CA GLY A 71 -18.86 6.68 -9.61
C GLY A 71 -18.58 5.21 -9.92
N VAL A 72 -17.46 4.89 -10.57
CA VAL A 72 -17.00 3.50 -10.70
C VAL A 72 -16.22 3.14 -9.45
N GLU A 73 -16.38 1.91 -9.00
CA GLU A 73 -15.57 1.35 -7.94
C GLU A 73 -14.32 0.69 -8.50
N LEU A 74 -13.17 1.14 -8.03
CA LEU A 74 -11.88 0.81 -8.63
C LEU A 74 -11.40 -0.55 -8.17
N THR A 75 -11.23 -1.44 -9.14
CA THR A 75 -10.93 -2.84 -8.91
C THR A 75 -9.72 -3.25 -9.73
N LEU A 76 -8.76 -3.90 -9.07
CA LEU A 76 -7.61 -4.53 -9.69
C LEU A 76 -7.70 -6.05 -9.47
N GLU A 77 -7.60 -6.83 -10.54
CA GLU A 77 -7.76 -8.28 -10.48
C GLU A 77 -6.56 -9.00 -11.11
N PHE A 78 -5.96 -9.91 -10.36
CA PHE A 78 -4.88 -10.79 -10.77
C PHE A 78 -5.44 -12.20 -11.00
N VAL A 79 -5.21 -12.73 -12.20
CA VAL A 79 -5.68 -14.07 -12.58
C VAL A 79 -4.50 -14.88 -13.09
N LEU A 80 -4.19 -15.96 -12.39
CA LEU A 80 -3.15 -16.92 -12.79
C LEU A 80 -3.80 -18.11 -13.50
N THR A 81 -3.26 -18.51 -14.66
CA THR A 81 -3.70 -19.70 -15.39
C THR A 81 -2.52 -20.46 -15.98
N LYS A 82 -2.60 -21.80 -16.00
CA LYS A 82 -1.68 -22.70 -16.70
C LYS A 82 -1.84 -22.65 -18.23
N LYS A 83 -2.89 -22.00 -18.73
CA LYS A 83 -3.09 -21.84 -20.17
C LYS A 83 -2.11 -20.82 -20.73
N ASP A 84 -1.34 -21.22 -21.74
CA ASP A 84 -0.62 -20.28 -22.58
C ASP A 84 -1.54 -19.69 -23.64
N ILE A 85 -2.19 -18.58 -23.29
CA ILE A 85 -3.05 -17.85 -24.22
C ILE A 85 -2.24 -17.07 -25.26
N THR A 86 -0.94 -16.86 -25.03
CA THR A 86 -0.05 -16.06 -25.89
C THR A 86 0.61 -16.90 -26.99
N GLY A 87 0.73 -18.21 -26.82
CA GLY A 87 1.42 -19.12 -27.73
C GLY A 87 2.94 -18.94 -27.71
N THR A 88 3.50 -18.49 -26.58
CA THR A 88 4.94 -18.28 -26.37
C THR A 88 5.64 -19.50 -25.79
N GLY A 89 4.91 -20.57 -25.45
CA GLY A 89 5.43 -21.74 -24.75
C GLY A 89 5.52 -21.57 -23.23
N ALA A 90 4.85 -20.55 -22.67
CA ALA A 90 4.89 -20.27 -21.25
C ALA A 90 4.13 -21.33 -20.43
N PRO A 91 4.68 -21.84 -19.31
CA PRO A 91 4.00 -22.83 -18.47
C PRO A 91 2.81 -22.25 -17.69
N ALA A 92 2.77 -20.93 -17.50
CA ALA A 92 1.64 -20.22 -16.93
C ALA A 92 1.58 -18.78 -17.48
N THR A 93 0.40 -18.20 -17.43
CA THR A 93 0.14 -16.81 -17.80
C THR A 93 -0.51 -16.08 -16.63
N LEU A 94 0.05 -14.94 -16.25
CA LEU A 94 -0.58 -13.99 -15.32
C LEU A 94 -1.31 -12.91 -16.10
N LEU A 95 -2.59 -12.73 -15.82
CA LEU A 95 -3.40 -11.65 -16.36
C LEU A 95 -3.71 -10.64 -15.25
N VAL A 96 -3.60 -9.36 -15.57
CA VAL A 96 -3.89 -8.26 -14.63
C VAL A 96 -4.93 -7.35 -15.27
N PHE A 97 -6.13 -7.33 -14.69
CA PHE A 97 -7.26 -6.58 -15.19
C PHE A 97 -7.48 -5.32 -14.37
N ASN A 98 -7.65 -4.19 -15.05
CA ASN A 98 -7.91 -2.90 -14.45
C ASN A 98 -9.07 -2.19 -15.17
N ASN A 99 -10.06 -1.73 -14.40
CA ASN A 99 -11.28 -1.07 -14.91
C ASN A 99 -11.14 0.46 -15.14
N GLU A 100 -9.91 0.94 -15.36
CA GLU A 100 -9.61 2.33 -15.70
C GLU A 100 -10.24 2.81 -17.02
N VAL A 101 -10.09 4.10 -17.36
CA VAL A 101 -10.52 4.65 -18.67
C VAL A 101 -9.70 4.12 -19.85
N GLY A 102 -8.55 3.53 -19.55
CA GLY A 102 -7.62 2.92 -20.49
C GLY A 102 -6.63 3.91 -21.11
N PHE A 103 -5.71 3.36 -21.90
CA PHE A 103 -4.52 4.07 -22.31
C PHE A 103 -4.80 5.14 -23.36
N SER A 104 -4.29 6.33 -23.09
CA SER A 104 -4.11 7.40 -24.06
C SER A 104 -2.78 7.24 -24.80
N ARG A 105 -2.60 8.05 -25.86
CA ARG A 105 -1.30 8.16 -26.54
C ARG A 105 -0.17 8.53 -25.58
N LYS A 106 -0.45 9.42 -24.62
CA LYS A 106 0.56 9.87 -23.65
C LYS A 106 1.02 8.71 -22.76
N ASN A 107 0.15 7.74 -22.45
CA ASN A 107 0.50 6.55 -21.65
C ASN A 107 1.45 5.64 -22.42
N ILE A 108 1.14 5.33 -23.68
CA ILE A 108 2.03 4.54 -24.55
C ILE A 108 3.39 5.20 -24.72
N ASP A 109 3.42 6.51 -25.00
CA ASP A 109 4.66 7.26 -25.13
C ASP A 109 5.53 7.16 -23.85
N SER A 110 4.89 7.19 -22.68
CA SER A 110 5.57 7.07 -21.38
C SER A 110 6.11 5.66 -21.15
N ILE A 111 5.34 4.61 -21.43
CA ILE A 111 5.78 3.21 -21.28
C ILE A 111 6.94 2.88 -22.22
N CYS A 112 6.98 3.50 -23.41
CA CYS A 112 8.07 3.33 -24.36
C CYS A 112 9.29 4.20 -24.03
N SER A 113 9.33 4.89 -22.89
CA SER A 113 10.44 5.75 -22.46
C SER A 113 11.21 5.13 -21.30
N ILE A 114 12.47 5.55 -21.11
CA ILE A 114 13.35 5.11 -20.03
C ILE A 114 13.77 6.34 -19.22
N GLY A 115 13.70 6.28 -17.89
CA GLY A 115 14.21 7.33 -16.99
C GLY A 115 13.52 8.69 -17.06
N ARG A 116 12.45 8.85 -17.88
CA ARG A 116 11.64 10.07 -17.98
C ARG A 116 10.22 9.80 -17.50
N SER A 117 9.96 9.96 -16.20
CA SER A 117 8.59 9.93 -15.68
C SER A 117 7.91 11.28 -15.86
N LYS A 118 6.71 11.27 -16.46
CA LYS A 118 5.83 12.45 -16.55
C LYS A 118 5.09 12.74 -15.23
N LYS A 119 5.25 11.89 -14.22
CA LYS A 119 4.64 11.98 -12.90
C LYS A 119 5.56 12.67 -11.87
N LYS A 120 6.81 12.98 -12.25
CA LYS A 120 7.76 13.73 -11.43
C LYS A 120 7.16 15.11 -11.10
N GLY A 121 7.09 15.46 -9.81
CA GLY A 121 6.52 16.74 -9.34
C GLY A 121 4.99 16.80 -9.28
N LYS A 122 4.28 15.66 -9.37
CA LYS A 122 2.81 15.59 -9.27
C LYS A 122 2.31 14.87 -8.01
N ARG A 123 3.14 14.79 -6.96
CA ARG A 123 2.78 14.07 -5.73
C ARG A 123 1.59 14.66 -5.00
N GLN A 124 1.43 15.97 -5.05
CA GLN A 124 0.25 16.66 -4.52
C GLN A 124 -1.07 16.22 -5.20
N GLN A 125 -1.00 15.57 -6.37
CA GLN A 125 -2.14 14.99 -7.08
C GLN A 125 -2.32 13.47 -6.82
N GLY A 126 -1.55 12.90 -5.87
CA GLY A 126 -1.66 11.50 -5.47
C GLY A 126 -0.85 10.51 -6.31
N PHE A 127 0.05 10.97 -7.18
CA PHE A 127 0.88 10.06 -7.99
C PHE A 127 2.02 9.43 -7.18
N ILE A 128 2.13 8.09 -7.20
CA ILE A 128 3.14 7.33 -6.46
C ILE A 128 4.38 7.05 -7.31
N GLY A 129 4.23 6.78 -8.62
CA GLY A 129 5.33 6.33 -9.49
C GLY A 129 6.24 7.46 -10.03
N GLU A 130 7.54 7.46 -9.69
CA GLU A 130 8.44 8.60 -10.01
C GLU A 130 9.53 8.33 -11.03
N LYS A 131 9.97 7.07 -11.18
CA LYS A 131 11.24 6.76 -11.89
C LYS A 131 11.06 6.45 -13.38
N GLY A 132 9.83 6.21 -13.83
CA GLY A 132 9.54 5.91 -15.25
C GLY A 132 10.06 4.55 -15.72
N ILE A 133 10.38 3.66 -14.78
CA ILE A 133 10.89 2.29 -15.00
C ILE A 133 9.94 1.22 -14.43
N GLY A 134 8.89 1.62 -13.69
CA GLY A 134 8.01 0.71 -12.95
C GLY A 134 7.37 -0.36 -13.81
N PHE A 135 6.91 -0.04 -15.02
CA PHE A 135 6.39 -1.07 -15.93
C PHE A 135 7.46 -2.09 -16.34
N LYS A 136 8.75 -1.73 -16.35
CA LYS A 136 9.83 -2.63 -16.78
C LYS A 136 10.12 -3.75 -15.79
N SER A 137 9.69 -3.63 -14.54
CA SER A 137 9.80 -4.72 -13.58
C SER A 137 9.02 -5.97 -13.99
N VAL A 138 8.00 -5.86 -14.87
CA VAL A 138 7.28 -7.04 -15.37
C VAL A 138 8.19 -7.99 -16.18
N PHE A 139 9.32 -7.49 -16.69
CA PHE A 139 10.28 -8.32 -17.43
C PHE A 139 11.08 -9.29 -16.55
N LEU A 140 11.06 -9.10 -15.24
CA LEU A 140 11.60 -10.07 -14.28
C LEU A 140 10.85 -11.40 -14.37
N VAL A 141 9.54 -11.34 -14.63
CA VAL A 141 8.66 -12.51 -14.63
C VAL A 141 8.19 -12.90 -16.03
N SER A 142 8.31 -12.02 -17.03
CA SER A 142 7.83 -12.28 -18.39
C SER A 142 8.73 -11.67 -19.46
N SER A 143 9.26 -12.48 -20.38
CA SER A 143 10.06 -11.94 -21.50
C SER A 143 9.21 -11.23 -22.57
N GLN A 144 7.90 -11.46 -22.60
CA GLN A 144 7.00 -10.91 -23.61
C GLN A 144 5.69 -10.37 -23.03
N PRO A 145 5.72 -9.28 -22.24
CA PRO A 145 4.52 -8.69 -21.68
C PRO A 145 3.64 -8.07 -22.78
N HIS A 146 2.34 -8.34 -22.71
CA HIS A 146 1.34 -7.77 -23.59
C HIS A 146 0.45 -6.78 -22.84
N ILE A 147 0.01 -5.74 -23.54
CA ILE A 147 -0.91 -4.73 -23.05
C ILE A 147 -2.08 -4.63 -24.03
N PHE A 148 -3.28 -4.87 -23.53
CA PHE A 148 -4.53 -4.65 -24.23
C PHE A 148 -5.27 -3.52 -23.52
N SER A 149 -5.26 -2.33 -24.10
CA SER A 149 -5.99 -1.20 -23.52
C SER A 149 -6.57 -0.32 -24.60
N ASN A 150 -7.90 -0.16 -24.59
CA ASN A 150 -8.64 0.55 -25.62
C ASN A 150 -8.27 0.07 -27.03
N ARG A 151 -7.44 0.87 -27.71
CA ARG A 151 -7.03 0.71 -29.09
C ARG A 151 -5.60 0.19 -29.27
N TYR A 152 -4.88 0.07 -28.16
CA TYR A 152 -3.48 -0.29 -28.11
C TYR A 152 -3.39 -1.75 -27.66
N TRP A 153 -3.21 -2.64 -28.63
CA TRP A 153 -2.97 -4.06 -28.43
C TRP A 153 -1.53 -4.32 -28.84
N VAL A 154 -0.64 -4.14 -27.88
CA VAL A 154 0.79 -4.13 -28.12
C VAL A 154 1.49 -5.13 -27.22
N ARG A 155 2.57 -5.71 -27.71
CA ARG A 155 3.51 -6.49 -26.91
C ARG A 155 4.87 -5.80 -26.89
N PHE A 156 5.63 -6.09 -25.87
CA PHE A 156 7.04 -5.74 -25.77
C PHE A 156 7.85 -7.02 -25.63
N ASN A 157 9.12 -7.01 -26.01
CA ASN A 157 10.01 -8.15 -25.90
C ASN A 157 11.27 -7.76 -25.15
N GLU A 158 11.80 -8.68 -24.35
CA GLU A 158 13.12 -8.58 -23.74
C GLU A 158 14.23 -8.57 -24.81
N GLU A 159 14.09 -9.43 -25.81
CA GLU A 159 15.01 -9.51 -26.95
C GLU A 159 15.03 -8.21 -27.78
N PRO A 160 16.22 -7.76 -28.21
CA PRO A 160 16.37 -6.65 -29.13
C PRO A 160 15.52 -6.79 -30.39
N ASN A 161 14.72 -5.76 -30.69
CA ASN A 161 14.01 -5.71 -31.96
C ASN A 161 15.00 -5.64 -33.14
N GLN A 162 14.79 -6.43 -34.19
CA GLN A 162 15.73 -6.57 -35.33
C GLN A 162 16.02 -5.24 -36.05
N ASP A 163 15.06 -4.31 -36.08
CA ASP A 163 15.18 -3.06 -36.84
C ASP A 163 15.95 -1.97 -36.08
N CYS A 164 16.00 -2.04 -34.75
CA CYS A 164 16.60 -0.99 -33.92
C CYS A 164 17.58 -1.50 -32.88
N GLY A 165 17.62 -2.79 -32.57
CA GLY A 165 18.51 -3.36 -31.56
C GLY A 165 18.12 -3.03 -30.11
N ILE A 166 16.86 -2.66 -29.83
CA ILE A 166 16.38 -2.36 -28.46
C ILE A 166 15.29 -3.33 -28.03
N GLY A 167 15.44 -3.90 -26.83
CA GLY A 167 14.40 -4.63 -26.10
C GLY A 167 13.66 -3.76 -25.07
N TYR A 168 12.72 -4.34 -24.32
CA TYR A 168 11.97 -3.78 -23.19
C TYR A 168 11.04 -2.58 -23.47
N VAL A 169 11.33 -1.73 -24.45
CA VAL A 169 10.67 -0.43 -24.65
C VAL A 169 10.05 -0.24 -26.03
N VAL A 170 10.31 -1.17 -26.95
CA VAL A 170 9.79 -1.11 -28.32
C VAL A 170 8.43 -1.80 -28.36
N PRO A 171 7.34 -1.07 -28.69
CA PRO A 171 6.03 -1.67 -28.84
C PRO A 171 5.87 -2.32 -30.23
N GLU A 172 5.30 -3.52 -30.24
CA GLU A 172 4.94 -4.27 -31.44
C GLU A 172 3.45 -4.56 -31.43
N TRP A 173 2.76 -4.36 -32.56
CA TRP A 173 1.33 -4.69 -32.66
C TRP A 173 1.12 -6.20 -32.54
N VAL A 174 0.09 -6.59 -31.81
CA VAL A 174 -0.36 -7.98 -31.76
C VAL A 174 -1.25 -8.25 -32.97
N SER A 175 -0.80 -9.11 -33.89
CA SER A 175 -1.55 -9.51 -35.10
C SER A 175 -2.14 -10.94 -35.02
N GLY A 176 -1.92 -11.64 -33.90
CA GLY A 176 -2.35 -13.03 -33.70
C GLY A 176 -2.78 -13.29 -32.27
N LYS A 177 -2.11 -14.23 -31.59
CA LYS A 177 -2.36 -14.55 -30.17
C LYS A 177 -1.83 -13.46 -29.23
N PRO A 178 -2.45 -13.25 -28.05
CA PRO A 178 -3.70 -13.86 -27.60
C PRO A 178 -4.92 -13.30 -28.34
N HIS A 179 -5.89 -14.17 -28.62
CA HIS A 179 -7.18 -13.74 -29.16
C HIS A 179 -8.06 -13.19 -28.05
N LEU A 180 -8.93 -12.23 -28.39
CA LEU A 180 -9.86 -11.63 -27.41
C LEU A 180 -10.77 -12.68 -26.75
N SER A 181 -11.18 -13.71 -27.50
CA SER A 181 -11.95 -14.85 -26.96
C SER A 181 -11.20 -15.56 -25.84
N SER A 182 -9.91 -15.85 -26.01
CA SER A 182 -9.09 -16.49 -24.98
C SER A 182 -8.97 -15.65 -23.72
N ILE A 183 -8.91 -14.32 -23.86
CA ILE A 183 -8.91 -13.40 -22.70
C ILE A 183 -10.28 -13.44 -22.00
N CYS A 184 -11.38 -13.42 -22.75
CA CYS A 184 -12.73 -13.56 -22.21
C CYS A 184 -12.92 -14.89 -21.47
N ASP A 185 -12.41 -15.98 -22.02
CA ASP A 185 -12.54 -17.33 -21.44
C ASP A 185 -11.84 -17.41 -20.07
N VAL A 186 -10.68 -16.76 -19.93
CA VAL A 186 -9.95 -16.67 -18.65
C VAL A 186 -10.64 -15.72 -17.66
N TYR A 187 -11.17 -14.60 -18.15
CA TYR A 187 -11.86 -13.64 -17.28
C TYR A 187 -13.21 -14.17 -16.75
N GLY A 188 -13.95 -14.86 -17.61
CA GLY A 188 -15.24 -15.47 -17.31
C GLY A 188 -16.25 -15.21 -18.42
N VAL A 189 -16.88 -16.28 -18.89
CA VAL A 189 -17.96 -16.24 -19.89
C VAL A 189 -19.09 -15.34 -19.36
N ASN A 190 -19.56 -14.40 -20.19
CA ASN A 190 -20.60 -13.39 -19.87
C ASN A 190 -20.19 -12.24 -18.95
N LYS A 191 -18.90 -12.08 -18.60
CA LYS A 191 -18.43 -10.86 -17.94
C LYS A 191 -17.95 -9.82 -18.95
N ILE A 192 -18.15 -8.53 -18.63
CA ILE A 192 -17.59 -7.43 -19.40
C ILE A 192 -16.11 -7.30 -19.05
N LEU A 193 -15.25 -7.46 -20.06
CA LEU A 193 -13.80 -7.30 -19.89
C LEU A 193 -13.45 -5.87 -19.42
N PRO A 194 -12.58 -5.74 -18.41
CA PRO A 194 -12.04 -4.44 -18.01
C PRO A 194 -11.27 -3.76 -19.14
N THR A 195 -11.21 -2.43 -19.13
CA THR A 195 -10.66 -1.63 -20.23
C THR A 195 -9.18 -1.90 -20.51
N THR A 196 -8.40 -2.14 -19.46
CA THR A 196 -6.97 -2.43 -19.55
C THR A 196 -6.69 -3.82 -18.99
N THR A 197 -6.00 -4.63 -19.79
CA THR A 197 -5.50 -5.95 -19.42
C THR A 197 -4.02 -6.03 -19.73
N PHE A 198 -3.20 -6.35 -18.72
CA PHE A 198 -1.84 -6.83 -18.93
C PHE A 198 -1.86 -8.35 -18.98
N ILE A 199 -1.09 -8.93 -19.91
CA ILE A 199 -0.94 -10.37 -20.05
C ILE A 199 0.54 -10.68 -20.03
N LEU A 200 0.95 -11.45 -19.03
CA LEU A 200 2.35 -11.73 -18.71
C LEU A 200 2.56 -13.25 -18.85
N PRO A 201 3.01 -13.75 -20.01
CA PRO A 201 3.47 -15.13 -20.13
C PRO A 201 4.69 -15.31 -19.22
N LEU A 202 4.58 -16.17 -18.21
CA LEU A 202 5.57 -16.29 -17.15
C LEU A 202 6.79 -17.10 -17.60
N LYS A 203 7.97 -16.66 -17.15
CA LYS A 203 9.21 -17.44 -17.26
C LYS A 203 9.08 -18.73 -16.41
N PRO A 204 9.57 -19.89 -16.88
CA PRO A 204 9.38 -21.16 -16.18
C PRO A 204 9.87 -21.18 -14.73
N ASP A 205 10.99 -20.53 -14.44
CA ASP A 205 11.60 -20.43 -13.12
C ASP A 205 10.87 -19.46 -12.17
N LYS A 206 9.89 -18.70 -12.68
CA LYS A 206 9.20 -17.62 -11.94
C LYS A 206 7.77 -17.95 -11.55
N VAL A 207 7.19 -19.04 -12.05
CA VAL A 207 5.77 -19.37 -11.82
C VAL A 207 5.47 -19.53 -10.32
N GLU A 208 6.27 -20.31 -9.62
CA GLU A 208 6.10 -20.59 -8.18
C GLU A 208 6.34 -19.34 -7.33
N ALA A 209 7.32 -18.52 -7.69
CA ALA A 209 7.60 -17.25 -7.01
C ALA A 209 6.42 -16.27 -7.16
N VAL A 210 5.85 -16.15 -8.36
CA VAL A 210 4.65 -15.33 -8.62
C VAL A 210 3.45 -15.88 -7.85
N ARG A 211 3.25 -17.20 -7.84
CA ARG A 211 2.15 -17.84 -7.10
C ARG A 211 2.25 -17.56 -5.60
N ALA A 212 3.42 -17.77 -4.99
CA ALA A 212 3.66 -17.50 -3.58
C ALA A 212 3.37 -16.03 -3.25
N GLN A 213 3.83 -15.10 -4.09
CA GLN A 213 3.57 -13.68 -3.90
C GLN A 213 2.11 -13.31 -3.97
N LEU A 214 1.38 -13.86 -4.94
CA LEU A 214 -0.06 -13.64 -5.09
C LEU A 214 -0.86 -14.10 -3.85
N SER A 215 -0.37 -15.14 -3.17
CA SER A 215 -0.93 -15.60 -1.90
C SER A 215 -0.53 -14.71 -0.72
N GLU A 216 0.71 -14.23 -0.68
CA GLU A 216 1.31 -13.42 0.40
C GLU A 216 1.11 -11.91 0.22
N HIS A 217 -0.10 -11.44 -0.11
CA HIS A 217 -0.38 -10.01 -0.17
C HIS A 217 -0.76 -9.43 1.20
N HIS A 218 -0.14 -8.31 1.57
CA HIS A 218 -0.54 -7.52 2.75
C HIS A 218 -1.92 -6.87 2.51
N PRO A 219 -2.97 -7.25 3.27
CA PRO A 219 -4.28 -6.61 3.14
C PRO A 219 -4.23 -5.11 3.44
N GLU A 220 -3.30 -4.72 4.31
CA GLU A 220 -3.02 -3.34 4.71
C GLU A 220 -2.58 -2.42 3.55
N ILE A 221 -2.20 -2.97 2.37
CA ILE A 221 -1.90 -2.17 1.17
C ILE A 221 -3.05 -1.20 0.86
N LEU A 222 -4.29 -1.68 0.94
CA LEU A 222 -5.47 -0.87 0.59
C LEU A 222 -5.70 0.31 1.56
N LEU A 223 -5.15 0.29 2.77
CA LEU A 223 -5.34 1.37 3.77
C LEU A 223 -4.76 2.71 3.31
N PHE A 224 -3.72 2.65 2.47
CA PHE A 224 -2.92 3.81 2.07
C PHE A 224 -3.04 4.14 0.57
N LEU A 225 -3.84 3.36 -0.17
CA LEU A 225 -4.25 3.69 -1.52
C LEU A 225 -5.46 4.61 -1.48
N SER A 226 -5.46 5.63 -2.33
CA SER A 226 -6.54 6.62 -2.41
C SER A 226 -7.65 6.20 -3.37
N LYS A 227 -7.28 5.50 -4.46
CA LYS A 227 -8.17 5.17 -5.56
C LYS A 227 -8.58 3.70 -5.55
N VAL A 228 -7.63 2.77 -5.54
CA VAL A 228 -7.95 1.32 -5.58
C VAL A 228 -8.59 0.88 -4.26
N LYS A 229 -9.81 0.36 -4.33
CA LYS A 229 -10.58 -0.08 -3.14
C LYS A 229 -10.75 -1.59 -3.03
N ARG A 230 -10.52 -2.32 -4.13
CA ARG A 230 -10.61 -3.78 -4.17
C ARG A 230 -9.47 -4.41 -4.96
N LEU A 231 -8.95 -5.50 -4.40
CA LEU A 231 -7.94 -6.36 -4.99
C LEU A 231 -8.47 -7.79 -5.05
N TYR A 232 -8.52 -8.36 -6.24
CA TYR A 232 -8.89 -9.76 -6.44
C TYR A 232 -7.67 -10.55 -6.89
N VAL A 233 -7.48 -11.74 -6.33
CA VAL A 233 -6.47 -12.70 -6.76
C VAL A 233 -7.16 -14.05 -6.91
N ARG A 234 -7.01 -14.69 -8.07
CA ARG A 234 -7.57 -16.03 -8.28
C ARG A 234 -6.78 -16.87 -9.26
N GLY A 235 -6.81 -18.18 -9.05
CA GLY A 235 -6.48 -19.18 -10.06
C GLY A 235 -7.64 -19.40 -11.04
N CYS A 236 -7.32 -19.89 -12.23
CA CYS A 236 -8.29 -20.17 -13.29
C CYS A 236 -8.44 -21.66 -13.63
N ASP A 237 -7.52 -22.51 -13.18
CA ASP A 237 -7.52 -23.93 -13.50
C ASP A 237 -8.35 -24.73 -12.49
N PRO A 238 -9.01 -25.84 -12.86
CA PRO A 238 -9.97 -26.54 -11.99
C PRO A 238 -9.43 -26.93 -10.60
N GLU A 239 -8.12 -27.20 -10.50
CA GLU A 239 -7.45 -27.52 -9.23
C GLU A 239 -7.05 -26.27 -8.41
N GLU A 240 -6.90 -25.11 -9.06
CA GLU A 240 -6.46 -23.83 -8.46
C GLU A 240 -7.59 -22.76 -8.45
N ALA A 241 -8.75 -23.06 -9.04
CA ALA A 241 -9.97 -22.23 -9.04
C ALA A 241 -10.60 -22.10 -7.65
N ASP A 242 -10.04 -22.83 -6.69
CA ASP A 242 -10.33 -22.80 -5.26
C ASP A 242 -9.51 -21.73 -4.51
N ASP A 243 -8.41 -21.22 -5.06
CA ASP A 243 -7.52 -20.23 -4.42
C ASP A 243 -7.94 -18.79 -4.75
N VAL A 244 -9.25 -18.54 -4.72
CA VAL A 244 -9.78 -17.18 -4.87
C VAL A 244 -9.63 -16.46 -3.55
N SER A 245 -8.75 -15.46 -3.52
CA SER A 245 -8.67 -14.50 -2.44
C SER A 245 -9.13 -13.12 -2.88
N THR A 246 -10.00 -12.52 -2.07
CA THR A 246 -10.47 -11.16 -2.25
C THR A 246 -10.04 -10.32 -1.06
N ILE A 247 -9.39 -9.20 -1.34
CA ILE A 247 -9.06 -8.18 -0.35
C ILE A 247 -9.84 -6.93 -0.73
N SER A 248 -10.65 -6.40 0.18
CA SER A 248 -11.44 -5.21 -0.09
C SER A 248 -11.61 -4.34 1.15
N ILE A 249 -11.84 -3.05 0.92
CA ILE A 249 -12.37 -2.16 1.95
C ILE A 249 -13.88 -2.45 2.05
N PHE A 250 -14.29 -3.02 3.20
CA PHE A 250 -15.68 -3.36 3.50
C PHE A 250 -16.49 -2.12 3.89
N SER A 251 -15.89 -1.25 4.71
CA SER A 251 -16.47 0.02 5.11
C SER A 251 -15.39 1.04 5.45
N GLU A 252 -15.72 2.32 5.28
CA GLU A 252 -14.88 3.46 5.61
C GLU A 252 -15.76 4.51 6.27
N THR A 253 -15.42 4.91 7.50
CA THR A 253 -16.16 5.89 8.31
C THR A 253 -15.22 7.01 8.72
N GLU A 254 -15.57 8.26 8.43
CA GLU A 254 -14.83 9.44 8.87
C GLU A 254 -15.31 9.87 10.26
N HIS A 255 -14.39 10.18 11.17
CA HIS A 255 -14.71 10.40 12.60
C HIS A 255 -14.35 11.80 13.10
N MET A 256 -13.23 12.36 12.65
CA MET A 256 -12.84 13.71 13.03
C MET A 256 -12.16 14.43 11.89
N ASP A 257 -12.59 15.66 11.64
CA ASP A 257 -11.81 16.72 11.01
C ASP A 257 -11.51 17.74 12.11
N LEU A 258 -10.25 17.85 12.56
CA LEU A 258 -9.88 19.00 13.38
C LEU A 258 -10.05 20.26 12.53
N SER A 259 -10.51 21.33 13.16
CA SER A 259 -10.98 22.60 12.57
C SER A 259 -10.00 23.35 11.65
N ASP A 260 -8.81 22.81 11.36
CA ASP A 260 -7.70 23.45 10.64
C ASP A 260 -7.13 22.64 9.45
N GLU A 261 -7.83 21.63 8.91
CA GLU A 261 -7.33 20.72 7.83
C GLU A 261 -6.03 19.94 8.15
N ARG A 262 -5.45 20.16 9.34
CA ARG A 262 -4.11 19.68 9.71
C ARG A 262 -4.09 18.20 10.06
N ALA A 263 -5.14 17.69 10.70
CA ALA A 263 -5.26 16.28 10.99
C ALA A 263 -6.70 15.80 10.87
N ASN A 264 -6.87 14.56 10.43
CA ASN A 264 -8.15 13.89 10.41
C ASN A 264 -8.01 12.42 10.82
N SER A 265 -9.13 11.84 11.22
CA SER A 265 -9.19 10.44 11.60
C SER A 265 -10.35 9.72 10.92
N ARG A 266 -10.10 8.46 10.55
CA ARG A 266 -11.09 7.59 9.92
C ARG A 266 -10.91 6.16 10.39
N VAL A 267 -11.99 5.40 10.41
CA VAL A 267 -11.98 3.97 10.68
C VAL A 267 -12.24 3.24 9.36
N VAL A 268 -11.32 2.35 9.00
CA VAL A 268 -11.42 1.54 7.79
C VAL A 268 -11.55 0.08 8.20
N GLN A 269 -12.55 -0.61 7.69
CA GLN A 269 -12.70 -2.05 7.89
C GLN A 269 -12.23 -2.78 6.64
N LEU A 270 -11.15 -3.53 6.78
CA LEU A 270 -10.69 -4.44 5.75
C LEU A 270 -11.42 -5.78 5.87
N SER A 271 -11.81 -6.32 4.73
CA SER A 271 -12.25 -7.70 4.61
C SER A 271 -11.31 -8.50 3.73
N VAL A 272 -11.03 -9.70 4.20
CA VAL A 272 -10.34 -10.73 3.44
C VAL A 272 -11.28 -11.92 3.34
N LYS A 273 -11.61 -12.30 2.11
CA LYS A 273 -12.45 -13.45 1.85
C LYS A 273 -11.67 -14.48 1.04
N GLU A 274 -11.51 -15.65 1.64
CA GLU A 274 -11.01 -16.85 0.97
C GLU A 274 -12.18 -17.81 0.77
N LYS A 275 -12.21 -18.51 -0.36
CA LYS A 275 -13.38 -19.33 -0.74
C LYS A 275 -13.72 -20.44 0.27
N LYS A 276 -12.72 -20.94 1.02
CA LYS A 276 -12.85 -22.04 2.00
C LYS A 276 -12.98 -21.59 3.46
N CYS A 277 -12.85 -20.29 3.73
CA CYS A 277 -12.88 -19.74 5.08
C CYS A 277 -13.97 -18.67 5.22
N ASP A 278 -14.38 -18.45 6.47
CA ASP A 278 -15.22 -17.30 6.78
C ASP A 278 -14.51 -16.00 6.42
N THR A 279 -15.29 -14.97 6.14
CA THR A 279 -14.72 -13.66 5.82
C THR A 279 -14.06 -13.09 7.06
N GLU A 280 -12.74 -12.94 7.02
CA GLU A 280 -11.97 -12.30 8.06
C GLU A 280 -12.13 -10.79 7.95
N LEU A 281 -12.37 -10.14 9.09
CA LEU A 281 -12.57 -8.70 9.17
C LEU A 281 -11.59 -8.13 10.18
N CYS A 282 -10.91 -7.05 9.78
CA CYS A 282 -10.06 -6.30 10.69
C CYS A 282 -10.34 -4.81 10.50
N LYS A 283 -10.68 -4.15 11.60
CA LYS A 283 -10.87 -2.69 11.61
C LYS A 283 -9.53 -2.02 11.87
N TYR A 284 -9.34 -0.84 11.32
CA TYR A 284 -8.16 -0.01 11.53
C TYR A 284 -8.60 1.41 11.85
N TYR A 285 -8.03 2.00 12.89
CA TYR A 285 -8.13 3.43 13.17
C TYR A 285 -6.95 4.11 12.47
N LEU A 286 -7.24 5.01 11.54
CA LEU A 286 -6.24 5.76 10.79
C LEU A 286 -6.21 7.19 11.31
N TRP A 287 -5.05 7.63 11.75
CA TRP A 287 -4.78 9.02 12.10
C TRP A 287 -3.86 9.63 11.06
N ARG A 288 -4.31 10.65 10.34
CA ARG A 288 -3.52 11.36 9.34
C ARG A 288 -3.24 12.76 9.84
N GLU A 289 -1.96 13.16 9.87
CA GLU A 289 -1.53 14.48 10.31
C GLU A 289 -0.49 15.08 9.37
N ALA A 290 -0.65 16.38 9.09
CA ALA A 290 0.24 17.16 8.26
C ALA A 290 1.19 18.02 9.11
N PHE A 291 2.48 17.98 8.76
CA PHE A 291 3.55 18.74 9.39
C PHE A 291 4.29 19.60 8.35
N PRO A 292 4.64 20.85 8.64
CA PRO A 292 5.44 21.65 7.73
C PRO A 292 6.86 21.06 7.57
N VAL A 293 7.37 21.04 6.34
CA VAL A 293 8.73 20.59 6.05
C VAL A 293 9.71 21.60 6.62
N LYS A 294 10.56 21.15 7.56
CA LYS A 294 11.62 21.98 8.15
C LYS A 294 12.69 22.33 7.09
N PRO A 295 13.24 23.55 7.07
CA PRO A 295 14.26 23.94 6.08
C PRO A 295 15.47 23.01 6.02
N GLY A 296 15.94 22.50 7.17
CA GLY A 296 17.09 21.58 7.24
C GLY A 296 16.83 20.17 6.72
N ASN A 297 15.58 19.81 6.44
CA ASN A 297 15.19 18.48 5.96
C ASN A 297 14.71 18.49 4.50
N GLN A 298 14.81 19.63 3.80
CA GLN A 298 14.50 19.73 2.38
C GLN A 298 15.53 18.98 1.53
N VAL A 299 15.05 18.31 0.48
CA VAL A 299 15.89 17.56 -0.46
C VAL A 299 15.52 17.91 -1.88
N SER A 300 16.51 17.89 -2.78
CA SER A 300 16.36 18.29 -4.19
C SER A 300 15.27 17.51 -4.94
N ILE A 301 14.98 16.28 -4.53
CA ILE A 301 13.95 15.43 -5.13
C ILE A 301 12.52 15.72 -4.64
N ARG A 302 12.32 16.59 -3.62
CA ARG A 302 11.03 16.93 -2.99
C ARG A 302 10.80 18.43 -2.80
N MET A 303 11.42 19.28 -3.61
CA MET A 303 11.30 20.73 -3.46
C MET A 303 9.86 21.25 -3.62
N ASP A 304 8.97 20.47 -4.25
CA ASP A 304 7.55 20.75 -4.45
C ASP A 304 6.65 20.35 -3.27
N VAL A 305 7.22 19.74 -2.23
CA VAL A 305 6.48 19.24 -1.06
C VAL A 305 6.72 20.16 0.14
N GLU A 306 5.68 20.88 0.54
CA GLU A 306 5.75 21.85 1.65
C GLU A 306 5.34 21.23 3.00
N LYS A 307 4.59 20.12 2.98
CA LYS A 307 4.09 19.44 4.17
C LYS A 307 4.35 17.94 4.09
N TRP A 308 4.86 17.35 5.16
CA TRP A 308 4.87 15.90 5.39
C TRP A 308 3.49 15.47 5.88
N VAL A 309 2.90 14.49 5.19
CA VAL A 309 1.68 13.83 5.65
C VAL A 309 2.07 12.48 6.21
N ILE A 310 1.77 12.28 7.50
CA ILE A 310 2.03 11.04 8.23
C ILE A 310 0.68 10.41 8.55
N THR A 311 0.50 9.15 8.17
CA THR A 311 -0.67 8.36 8.55
C THR A 311 -0.24 7.21 9.45
N LEU A 312 -0.82 7.14 10.64
CA LEU A 312 -0.66 6.03 11.57
C LEU A 312 -1.89 5.13 11.48
N ALA A 313 -1.72 3.84 11.26
CA ALA A 313 -2.82 2.87 11.23
C ALA A 313 -2.73 1.89 12.40
N PHE A 314 -3.77 1.87 13.22
CA PHE A 314 -3.89 1.08 14.44
C PHE A 314 -4.93 -0.02 14.24
N PRO A 315 -4.56 -1.31 14.22
CA PRO A 315 -5.49 -2.41 14.04
C PRO A 315 -6.33 -2.66 15.31
N PHE A 316 -7.64 -2.81 15.18
CA PHE A 316 -8.48 -3.29 16.27
C PHE A 316 -8.34 -4.83 16.36
N GLY A 317 -7.52 -5.31 17.29
CA GLY A 317 -7.31 -6.74 17.50
C GLY A 317 -6.28 -7.37 16.56
N GLU A 318 -6.52 -8.61 16.14
CA GLU A 318 -5.57 -9.35 15.32
C GLU A 318 -5.53 -8.81 13.89
N ARG A 319 -4.32 -8.49 13.44
CA ARG A 319 -4.06 -8.11 12.04
C ARG A 319 -4.30 -9.31 11.14
N LEU A 320 -4.72 -9.03 9.90
CA LEU A 320 -4.86 -10.03 8.84
C LEU A 320 -3.46 -10.42 8.34
N ARG A 321 -2.78 -11.29 9.09
CA ARG A 321 -1.41 -11.74 8.83
C ARG A 321 -1.45 -12.99 7.96
N ARG A 322 -1.46 -12.82 6.64
CA ARG A 322 -1.32 -13.91 5.65
C ARG A 322 0.10 -14.50 5.62
N GLY A 323 0.57 -15.01 6.76
CA GLY A 323 1.93 -15.57 6.91
C GLY A 323 3.08 -14.55 6.93
N MET A 324 2.79 -13.24 6.82
CA MET A 324 3.81 -12.20 6.76
C MET A 324 4.19 -11.67 8.14
N SER A 325 5.48 -11.36 8.34
CA SER A 325 5.97 -10.63 9.52
C SER A 325 5.34 -9.24 9.59
N SER A 326 5.09 -8.73 10.79
CA SER A 326 4.48 -7.41 11.03
C SER A 326 5.24 -6.31 10.27
N VAL A 327 4.62 -5.75 9.23
CA VAL A 327 5.19 -4.58 8.55
C VAL A 327 4.91 -3.35 9.40
N GLY A 328 5.96 -2.56 9.61
CA GLY A 328 5.90 -1.36 10.42
C GLY A 328 5.90 -0.07 9.61
N ILE A 329 6.48 -0.08 8.40
CA ILE A 329 6.69 1.12 7.59
C ILE A 329 6.12 0.94 6.18
N PHE A 330 5.35 1.93 5.75
CA PHE A 330 4.80 2.05 4.41
C PHE A 330 5.25 3.36 3.77
N ALA A 331 5.59 3.29 2.49
CA ALA A 331 5.76 4.45 1.62
C ALA A 331 4.74 4.34 0.48
N PHE A 332 3.47 4.58 0.83
CA PHE A 332 2.25 4.23 0.08
C PHE A 332 2.03 2.72 -0.10
N LEU A 333 3.11 1.97 -0.27
CA LEU A 333 3.16 0.52 -0.29
C LEU A 333 4.03 -0.01 0.87
N PRO A 334 3.82 -1.27 1.30
CA PRO A 334 4.59 -1.92 2.35
C PRO A 334 6.08 -1.99 1.99
N THR A 335 6.91 -1.83 3.01
CA THR A 335 8.35 -2.13 2.97
C THR A 335 8.62 -3.44 3.71
N ALA A 336 9.83 -3.98 3.61
CA ALA A 336 10.24 -5.16 4.38
C ALA A 336 10.73 -4.81 5.79
N MET A 337 10.65 -3.53 6.22
CA MET A 337 11.12 -3.11 7.53
C MET A 337 10.13 -3.46 8.64
N VAL A 338 10.64 -4.18 9.62
CA VAL A 338 9.94 -4.56 10.85
C VAL A 338 10.30 -3.57 11.96
N THR A 339 9.30 -2.90 12.52
CA THR A 339 9.48 -1.93 13.61
C THR A 339 9.23 -2.51 15.00
N ASN A 340 8.49 -3.62 15.10
CA ASN A 340 7.86 -4.13 16.33
C ASN A 340 6.82 -3.19 16.95
N PHE A 341 6.42 -2.14 16.24
CA PHE A 341 5.32 -1.29 16.68
C PHE A 341 3.97 -1.99 16.45
N PRO A 342 3.01 -1.83 17.38
CA PRO A 342 1.68 -2.40 17.23
C PRO A 342 0.83 -1.66 16.19
N PHE A 343 1.35 -0.57 15.60
CA PHE A 343 0.73 0.21 14.53
C PHE A 343 1.64 0.29 13.30
N VAL A 344 1.07 0.74 12.18
CA VAL A 344 1.79 0.98 10.92
C VAL A 344 2.04 2.47 10.75
N ILE A 345 3.25 2.83 10.28
CA ILE A 345 3.60 4.20 9.91
C ILE A 345 3.64 4.31 8.40
N GLN A 346 2.75 5.11 7.82
CA GLN A 346 2.81 5.51 6.43
C GLN A 346 3.24 6.97 6.32
N ALA A 347 4.22 7.24 5.46
CA ALA A 347 4.56 8.59 5.05
C ALA A 347 5.26 8.56 3.69
N ASP A 348 5.60 9.74 3.17
CA ASP A 348 6.34 9.89 1.92
C ASP A 348 7.85 9.64 2.09
N PHE A 349 8.23 8.45 2.56
CA PHE A 349 9.63 8.10 2.79
C PHE A 349 10.43 7.92 1.49
N ILE A 350 11.70 8.29 1.54
CA ILE A 350 12.69 7.96 0.50
C ILE A 350 13.21 6.56 0.77
N LEU A 351 12.97 5.67 -0.19
CA LEU A 351 13.37 4.27 -0.11
C LEU A 351 14.75 4.03 -0.73
N ALA A 352 15.43 2.98 -0.26
CA ALA A 352 16.57 2.39 -0.96
C ALA A 352 16.15 1.93 -2.37
N SER A 353 17.14 1.67 -3.25
CA SER A 353 16.87 1.18 -4.61
C SER A 353 16.04 -0.09 -4.63
N SER A 354 16.28 -1.01 -3.69
CA SER A 354 15.49 -2.23 -3.51
C SER A 354 14.07 -1.98 -3.02
N ARG A 355 13.71 -0.77 -2.56
CA ARG A 355 12.41 -0.45 -1.95
C ARG A 355 12.05 -1.24 -0.67
N GLU A 356 12.96 -2.07 -0.17
CA GLU A 356 12.74 -2.89 1.03
C GLU A 356 12.88 -2.10 2.32
N SER A 357 13.65 -1.01 2.29
CA SER A 357 13.94 -0.18 3.46
C SER A 357 13.93 1.31 3.12
N ILE A 358 13.68 2.12 4.15
CA ILE A 358 13.89 3.56 4.11
C ILE A 358 15.37 3.87 4.29
N LEU A 359 15.84 4.96 3.68
CA LEU A 359 17.19 5.47 3.93
C LEU A 359 17.24 6.17 5.29
N LEU A 360 17.80 5.49 6.30
CA LEU A 360 17.81 5.97 7.69
C LEU A 360 18.78 7.15 7.94
N ASP A 361 19.76 7.33 7.06
CA ASP A 361 20.72 8.44 7.05
C ASP A 361 20.20 9.67 6.30
N ASN A 362 19.05 9.56 5.64
CA ASN A 362 18.50 10.64 4.82
C ASN A 362 17.77 11.68 5.69
N VAL A 363 18.16 12.95 5.54
CA VAL A 363 17.58 14.08 6.29
C VAL A 363 16.06 14.21 6.13
N TRP A 364 15.49 13.89 4.97
CA TRP A 364 14.04 13.92 4.76
C TRP A 364 13.32 12.87 5.63
N ASN A 365 13.83 11.63 5.63
CA ASN A 365 13.26 10.54 6.41
C ASN A 365 13.41 10.80 7.90
N LEU A 366 14.57 11.29 8.35
CA LEU A 366 14.78 11.70 9.74
C LEU A 366 13.77 12.77 10.18
N GLY A 367 13.52 13.78 9.32
CA GLY A 367 12.52 14.82 9.58
C GLY A 367 11.10 14.27 9.74
N ILE A 368 10.72 13.29 8.91
CA ILE A 368 9.44 12.59 9.04
C ILE A 368 9.38 11.80 10.36
N LEU A 369 10.43 11.02 10.66
CA LEU A 369 10.47 10.19 11.87
C LEU A 369 10.40 11.03 13.14
N ASP A 370 11.03 12.21 13.18
CA ASP A 370 10.95 13.17 14.29
C ASP A 370 9.51 13.64 14.59
N CYS A 371 8.63 13.63 13.58
CA CYS A 371 7.23 14.02 13.74
C CYS A 371 6.32 12.86 14.21
N VAL A 372 6.76 11.61 14.06
CA VAL A 372 5.96 10.41 14.42
C VAL A 372 5.55 10.40 15.90
N PRO A 373 6.40 10.74 16.89
CA PRO A 373 5.99 10.75 18.29
C PRO A 373 4.84 11.72 18.57
N SER A 374 4.88 12.91 17.97
CA SER A 374 3.80 13.90 18.10
C SER A 374 2.50 13.39 17.47
N ALA A 375 2.58 12.83 16.26
CA ALA A 375 1.41 12.26 15.58
C ALA A 375 0.79 11.11 16.39
N PHE A 376 1.63 10.24 16.97
CA PHE A 376 1.18 9.13 17.82
C PHE A 376 0.45 9.65 19.05
N VAL A 377 1.02 10.64 19.75
CA VAL A 377 0.43 11.21 20.96
C VAL A 377 -0.95 11.80 20.68
N ASN A 378 -1.08 12.55 19.58
CA ASN A 378 -2.35 13.14 19.17
C ASN A 378 -3.38 12.06 18.83
N ALA A 379 -2.98 11.06 18.04
CA ALA A 379 -3.81 9.90 17.70
C ALA A 379 -4.30 9.17 18.95
N PHE A 380 -3.37 8.84 19.85
CA PHE A 380 -3.64 8.10 21.08
C PHE A 380 -4.58 8.88 22.02
N GLN A 381 -4.38 10.19 22.17
CA GLN A 381 -5.31 11.04 22.93
C GLN A 381 -6.71 11.04 22.32
N SER A 382 -6.83 11.05 20.99
CA SER A 382 -8.11 10.94 20.32
C SER A 382 -8.77 9.60 20.61
N CYS A 383 -8.04 8.48 20.45
CA CYS A 383 -8.56 7.15 20.75
C CYS A 383 -9.06 7.01 22.19
N VAL A 384 -8.29 7.52 23.16
CA VAL A 384 -8.64 7.46 24.59
C VAL A 384 -9.88 8.32 24.92
N ARG A 385 -10.13 9.41 24.17
CA ARG A 385 -11.32 10.24 24.36
C ARG A 385 -12.56 9.67 23.67
N GLU A 386 -12.37 8.98 22.55
CA GLU A 386 -13.42 8.35 21.75
C GLU A 386 -13.64 6.88 22.15
N LEU A 387 -13.83 6.62 23.44
CA LEU A 387 -14.01 5.25 23.98
C LEU A 387 -15.16 4.48 23.34
N GLN A 388 -16.12 5.16 22.68
CA GLN A 388 -17.22 4.51 21.96
C GLN A 388 -16.77 3.76 20.71
N LEU A 389 -15.59 4.09 20.15
CA LEU A 389 -15.04 3.39 18.97
C LEU A 389 -14.43 2.04 19.33
N PHE A 390 -14.03 1.87 20.59
CA PHE A 390 -13.34 0.67 21.07
C PHE A 390 -14.30 -0.17 21.92
N PRO A 391 -14.35 -1.50 21.72
CA PRO A 391 -15.08 -2.41 22.58
C PRO A 391 -14.71 -2.28 24.07
N SER A 392 -13.45 -1.93 24.34
CA SER A 392 -12.93 -1.75 25.69
C SER A 392 -11.73 -0.80 25.71
N VAL A 393 -11.49 -0.18 26.86
CA VAL A 393 -10.45 0.85 27.01
C VAL A 393 -9.04 0.25 26.89
N ASP A 394 -8.85 -0.99 27.34
CA ASP A 394 -7.57 -1.72 27.29
C ASP A 394 -7.06 -1.93 25.86
N GLN A 395 -7.95 -2.08 24.87
CA GLN A 395 -7.53 -2.22 23.47
C GLN A 395 -6.74 -1.02 22.96
N THR A 396 -7.07 0.18 23.43
CA THR A 396 -6.33 1.39 23.05
C THR A 396 -4.89 1.33 23.59
N PHE A 397 -4.69 0.79 24.79
CA PHE A 397 -3.36 0.66 25.40
C PHE A 397 -2.49 -0.42 24.75
N GLN A 398 -3.08 -1.37 24.03
CA GLN A 398 -2.33 -2.33 23.20
C GLN A 398 -1.56 -1.66 22.05
N PHE A 399 -1.89 -0.40 21.71
CA PHE A 399 -1.17 0.39 20.71
C PHE A 399 0.13 1.00 21.22
N LEU A 400 0.45 0.87 22.51
CA LEU A 400 1.71 1.36 23.04
C LEU A 400 2.88 0.54 22.49
N PRO A 401 3.93 1.18 21.93
CA PRO A 401 5.11 0.48 21.44
C PRO A 401 5.94 -0.05 22.61
N ALA A 402 5.55 -1.19 23.18
CA ALA A 402 6.22 -1.76 24.35
C ALA A 402 7.48 -2.56 24.01
N GLN A 403 7.51 -3.18 22.83
CA GLN A 403 8.62 -4.04 22.37
C GLN A 403 9.74 -3.23 21.74
N ASP A 404 10.97 -3.64 21.99
CA ASP A 404 12.15 -3.03 21.37
C ASP A 404 12.28 -3.49 19.92
N SER A 405 12.79 -2.59 19.07
CA SER A 405 13.12 -2.87 17.68
C SER A 405 14.59 -3.30 17.55
N ALA A 406 14.88 -4.16 16.58
CA ALA A 406 16.25 -4.44 16.16
C ALA A 406 16.97 -3.20 15.56
N ILE A 407 16.21 -2.17 15.17
CA ILE A 407 16.73 -0.96 14.53
C ILE A 407 16.78 0.18 15.55
N PRO A 408 17.98 0.72 15.89
CA PRO A 408 18.14 1.70 16.97
C PRO A 408 17.30 2.97 16.82
N VAL A 409 17.12 3.46 15.58
CA VAL A 409 16.32 4.67 15.30
C VAL A 409 14.88 4.52 15.80
N PHE A 410 14.28 3.34 15.67
CA PHE A 410 12.91 3.11 16.15
C PHE A 410 12.82 3.02 17.67
N ASN A 411 13.89 2.60 18.36
CA ASN A 411 13.95 2.64 19.82
C ASN A 411 13.97 4.08 20.36
N ASN A 412 14.64 4.99 19.64
CA ASN A 412 14.60 6.42 19.97
C ASN A 412 13.19 7.00 19.84
N LEU A 413 12.45 6.63 18.78
CA LEU A 413 11.04 7.02 18.62
C LEU A 413 10.16 6.47 19.74
N ARG A 414 10.36 5.20 20.10
CA ARG A 414 9.65 4.55 21.22
C ARG A 414 9.87 5.30 22.54
N GLU A 415 11.11 5.64 22.89
CA GLU A 415 11.40 6.39 24.12
C GLU A 415 10.87 7.84 24.07
N SER A 416 10.86 8.47 22.89
CA SER A 416 10.24 9.79 22.68
C SER A 416 8.72 9.75 22.90
N ILE A 417 8.03 8.76 22.33
CA ILE A 417 6.60 8.51 22.56
C ILE A 417 6.34 8.30 24.04
N LYS A 418 7.08 7.39 24.69
CA LYS A 418 6.95 7.08 26.11
C LYS A 418 7.11 8.32 26.98
N THR A 419 8.15 9.12 26.74
CA THR A 419 8.40 10.37 27.48
C THR A 419 7.25 11.35 27.31
N SER A 420 6.74 11.50 26.10
CA SER A 420 5.63 12.42 25.79
C SER A 420 4.32 12.01 26.46
N LEU A 421 4.05 10.70 26.61
CA LEU A 421 2.85 10.18 27.25
C LEU A 421 2.83 10.34 28.78
N ARG A 422 3.99 10.41 29.45
CA ARG A 422 4.09 10.47 30.93
C ARG A 422 3.33 11.63 31.55
N CYS A 423 3.33 12.79 30.87
CA CYS A 423 2.72 14.00 31.38
C CYS A 423 1.25 14.18 30.95
N LEU A 424 0.69 13.24 30.18
CA LEU A 424 -0.65 13.36 29.63
C LEU A 424 -1.68 12.66 30.50
N ARG A 425 -2.86 13.27 30.61
CA ARG A 425 -4.00 12.71 31.34
C ARG A 425 -4.71 11.70 30.43
N ILE A 426 -4.17 10.50 30.35
CA ILE A 426 -4.63 9.43 29.46
C ILE A 426 -5.07 8.17 30.20
N VAL A 427 -4.70 8.01 31.48
CA VAL A 427 -5.07 6.81 32.24
C VAL A 427 -6.48 6.97 32.78
N PRO A 428 -7.45 6.12 32.38
CA PRO A 428 -8.78 6.13 32.95
C PRO A 428 -8.68 5.72 34.43
N SER A 429 -9.33 6.49 35.30
CA SER A 429 -9.37 6.25 36.73
C SER A 429 -10.81 6.31 37.23
N GLU A 430 -11.31 5.20 37.74
CA GLU A 430 -12.57 5.17 38.47
C GLU A 430 -12.37 5.59 39.93
N ILE A 431 -13.26 6.44 40.41
CA ILE A 431 -13.46 6.66 41.84
C ILE A 431 -14.36 5.53 42.33
N PHE A 432 -14.05 4.94 43.50
CA PHE A 432 -14.79 3.82 44.12
C PHE A 432 -16.33 3.99 44.13
N SER A 433 -16.84 5.22 44.07
CA SER A 433 -18.27 5.57 44.05
C SER A 433 -18.97 5.48 42.69
N GLY A 434 -18.31 5.03 41.62
CA GLY A 434 -18.93 4.71 40.32
C GLY A 434 -19.48 5.90 39.51
N LYS A 435 -19.30 7.14 39.95
CA LYS A 435 -19.97 8.32 39.36
C LYS A 435 -19.18 9.12 38.32
N SER A 436 -17.90 8.83 38.10
CA SER A 436 -17.13 9.47 37.02
C SER A 436 -15.78 8.79 36.77
N CYS A 437 -15.46 8.54 35.49
CA CYS A 437 -14.11 8.23 35.06
C CYS A 437 -13.34 9.54 34.88
N LEU A 438 -12.29 9.75 35.68
CA LEU A 438 -11.36 10.86 35.51
C LEU A 438 -10.12 10.34 34.80
N PHE A 439 -9.61 11.09 33.82
CA PHE A 439 -8.29 10.80 33.26
C PHE A 439 -7.19 11.40 34.14
N ILE A 440 -6.23 10.57 34.54
CA ILE A 440 -5.05 10.96 35.33
C ILE A 440 -3.77 10.71 34.54
N THR A 441 -2.67 11.28 35.02
CA THR A 441 -1.35 11.04 34.41
C THR A 441 -0.81 9.66 34.81
N PRO A 442 -0.06 8.97 33.92
CA PRO A 442 0.61 7.71 34.27
C PRO A 442 1.45 7.78 35.55
N GLU A 443 2.10 8.92 35.82
CA GLU A 443 2.94 9.09 37.01
C GLU A 443 2.15 9.18 38.33
N GLN A 444 0.87 9.52 38.24
CA GLN A 444 -0.04 9.61 39.37
C GLN A 444 -0.91 8.36 39.54
N ALA A 445 -0.88 7.44 38.56
CA ALA A 445 -1.73 6.26 38.54
C ALA A 445 -1.24 5.18 39.51
N VAL A 446 -2.17 4.55 40.22
CA VAL A 446 -1.89 3.46 41.16
C VAL A 446 -2.80 2.30 40.83
N ARG A 447 -2.21 1.13 40.53
CA ARG A 447 -2.99 -0.09 40.28
C ARG A 447 -3.49 -0.66 41.60
N VAL A 448 -4.81 -0.84 41.71
CA VAL A 448 -5.45 -1.52 42.85
C VAL A 448 -5.72 -2.97 42.45
N LEU A 449 -5.37 -3.93 43.32
CA LEU A 449 -5.62 -5.34 43.06
C LEU A 449 -7.12 -5.65 43.13
N PRO A 450 -7.67 -6.51 42.25
CA PRO A 450 -9.10 -6.83 42.23
C PRO A 450 -9.64 -7.30 43.60
N LYS A 451 -8.91 -8.20 44.28
CA LYS A 451 -9.28 -8.68 45.61
C LYS A 451 -9.43 -7.56 46.65
N PHE A 452 -8.56 -6.53 46.57
CA PHE A 452 -8.63 -5.39 47.46
C PHE A 452 -9.82 -4.49 47.12
N ARG A 453 -10.12 -4.31 45.82
CA ARG A 453 -11.31 -3.58 45.37
C ARG A 453 -12.58 -4.24 45.90
N ASP A 454 -12.72 -5.55 45.75
CA ASP A 454 -13.90 -6.29 46.18
C ASP A 454 -14.12 -6.17 47.69
N LEU A 455 -13.04 -6.26 48.48
CA LEU A 455 -13.07 -6.02 49.93
C LEU A 455 -13.51 -4.59 50.28
N VAL A 456 -12.98 -3.57 49.62
CA VAL A 456 -13.35 -2.16 49.87
C VAL A 456 -14.83 -1.92 49.53
N LEU A 457 -15.31 -2.47 48.41
CA LEU A 457 -16.72 -2.36 48.01
C LEU A 457 -17.65 -3.09 48.98
N GLN A 458 -17.24 -4.25 49.48
CA GLN A 458 -17.97 -4.98 50.52
C GLN A 458 -18.04 -4.16 51.81
N MET A 459 -16.92 -3.60 52.27
CA MET A 459 -16.87 -2.75 53.46
C MET A 459 -17.70 -1.45 53.32
N GLU A 460 -17.76 -0.85 52.13
CA GLU A 460 -18.67 0.27 51.85
C GLU A 460 -20.14 -0.16 51.92
N SER A 461 -20.50 -1.34 51.38
CA SER A 461 -21.87 -1.86 51.42
C SER A 461 -22.35 -2.21 52.84
N GLU A 462 -21.41 -2.61 53.70
CA GLU A 462 -21.65 -2.92 55.12
C GLU A 462 -21.59 -1.66 56.00
N GLY A 463 -21.35 -0.47 55.43
CA GLY A 463 -21.31 0.82 56.13
C GLY A 463 -20.06 1.03 57.01
N ALA A 464 -19.05 0.17 56.88
CA ALA A 464 -17.81 0.24 57.66
C ALA A 464 -16.86 1.36 57.20
N ILE A 465 -17.09 1.93 56.01
CA ILE A 465 -16.26 2.98 55.40
C ILE A 465 -17.15 4.15 54.98
N SER A 466 -16.89 5.35 55.53
CA SER A 466 -17.48 6.59 55.02
C SER A 466 -16.75 7.01 53.73
N SER A 467 -17.51 7.51 52.75
CA SER A 467 -17.17 7.84 51.35
C SER A 467 -15.99 8.82 51.08
N ASN A 468 -15.10 9.04 52.05
CA ASN A 468 -13.97 9.97 52.00
C ASN A 468 -12.59 9.29 51.89
N LEU A 469 -12.48 8.14 51.20
CA LEU A 469 -11.17 7.58 50.80
C LEU A 469 -10.42 8.45 49.77
N SER A 470 -11.07 9.50 49.23
CA SER A 470 -10.45 10.53 48.39
C SER A 470 -9.37 11.37 49.10
N SER A 471 -9.22 11.20 50.43
CA SER A 471 -8.32 12.00 51.28
C SER A 471 -6.97 11.33 51.61
N LEU A 472 -6.72 10.11 51.11
CA LEU A 472 -5.40 9.47 51.23
C LEU A 472 -4.38 10.16 50.31
N ASP A 473 -3.78 11.19 50.90
CA ASP A 473 -2.65 12.00 50.45
C ASP A 473 -2.93 12.97 49.29
N LYS A 474 -2.86 14.28 49.58
CA LYS A 474 -3.06 15.40 48.62
C LYS A 474 -2.10 15.39 47.42
N ARG A 475 -1.17 14.43 47.36
CA ARG A 475 -0.18 14.25 46.29
C ARG A 475 -0.45 13.07 45.36
N ARG A 476 -1.35 12.13 45.70
CA ARG A 476 -1.64 10.94 44.89
C ARG A 476 -3.13 10.63 44.89
N LYS A 477 -3.81 10.91 43.77
CA LYS A 477 -5.20 10.44 43.60
C LYS A 477 -5.15 8.92 43.41
N LEU A 478 -5.77 8.17 44.31
CA LEU A 478 -6.09 6.76 44.11
C LEU A 478 -7.07 6.65 42.94
N GLY A 479 -6.50 6.47 41.75
CA GLY A 479 -7.25 6.20 40.54
C GLY A 479 -7.10 4.74 40.15
N ILE A 480 -8.23 4.03 40.09
CA ILE A 480 -8.27 2.61 39.76
C ILE A 480 -7.90 2.45 38.28
N VAL A 481 -6.73 1.86 38.02
CA VAL A 481 -6.32 1.45 36.68
C VAL A 481 -7.03 0.14 36.36
N TYR A 482 -7.87 0.14 35.31
CA TYR A 482 -8.40 -1.08 34.70
C TYR A 482 -7.24 -2.06 34.43
N ASN A 483 -7.49 -3.37 34.49
CA ASN A 483 -6.49 -4.35 34.04
C ASN A 483 -6.12 -4.06 32.57
N CYS A 484 -5.08 -3.25 32.38
CA CYS A 484 -4.37 -3.06 31.13
C CYS A 484 -3.27 -4.12 31.05
#